data_AF-A0A238WHG6-F1
#
_entry.id   AF-A0A238WHG6-F1
#
_cell.length_a   1.000
_cell.length_b   1.000
_cell.length_c   1.000
_cell.angle_alpha   90.00
_cell.angle_beta   90.00
_cell.angle_gamma   90.00
#
_symmetry.space_group_name_H-M   'P 1'
#
loop_
_entity.id
_entity.type
_entity.pdbx_description
1 polymer ?
#
loop_
_entity_poly.entity_id
_entity_poly.type
_entity_poly.pdbx_seq_one_letter_code
_entity_poly.pdbx_strand_id
1 'polypeptide(L)' 'MSFGQPEEARHPLTPLTESEVEAAWTTVEEERSLSDDARAIEISLAEPSVEALSSFHSDGSLPERRAKVVARDKNH' A
#
# COMPACT_ATOMS: atom_id res chain seq x y z
N MET A 1 9.19 16.78 23.12
CA MET A 1 8.30 15.93 22.30
C MET A 1 9.17 15.42 21.17
N SER A 2 9.59 14.15 21.21
CA SER A 2 10.32 13.54 20.09
C SER A 2 9.33 13.29 18.98
N PHE A 3 9.40 14.10 17.93
CA PHE A 3 8.74 13.81 16.66
C PHE A 3 9.53 12.66 16.03
N GLY A 4 8.83 11.57 15.67
CA GLY A 4 9.42 10.36 15.08
C GLY A 4 10.41 10.71 13.97
N GLN A 5 11.49 9.94 13.89
CA GLN A 5 12.61 10.25 13.01
C GLN A 5 12.12 10.29 11.54
N PRO A 6 12.61 11.23 10.71
CA PRO A 6 12.22 11.35 9.29
C PRO A 6 12.54 10.10 8.44
N GLU A 7 13.26 9.12 9.00
CA GLU A 7 13.54 7.82 8.40
C GLU A 7 12.33 6.87 8.43
N GLU A 8 11.41 7.03 9.40
CA GLU A 8 10.19 6.22 9.49
C GLU A 8 9.19 6.51 8.35
N ALA A 9 9.26 7.67 7.70
CA ALA A 9 8.39 7.99 6.57
C ALA A 9 8.81 7.32 5.25
N ARG A 10 10.03 6.76 5.18
CA ARG A 10 10.60 6.15 3.96
C ARG A 10 10.94 4.67 4.11
N HIS A 11 10.70 4.07 5.28
CA HIS A 11 11.00 2.67 5.45
C HIS A 11 10.07 1.80 4.58
N PRO A 12 10.57 0.75 3.90
CA PRO A 12 9.75 -0.09 3.03
C PRO A 12 8.58 -0.78 3.72
N LEU A 13 8.66 -0.96 5.05
CA LEU A 13 7.62 -1.54 5.90
C LEU A 13 6.76 -0.49 6.62
N THR A 14 6.95 0.80 6.32
CA THR A 14 6.07 1.84 6.85
C THR A 14 4.66 1.60 6.33
N PRO A 15 3.64 1.62 7.21
CA PRO A 15 2.24 1.49 6.82
C PRO A 15 1.86 2.43 5.68
N LEU A 16 0.81 2.09 4.94
CA LEU A 16 0.26 2.98 3.93
C LEU A 16 -0.22 4.27 4.60
N THR A 17 0.08 5.40 3.96
CA THR A 17 -0.51 6.69 4.29
C THR A 17 -1.97 6.76 3.84
N GLU A 18 -2.74 7.71 4.37
CA GLU A 18 -4.13 7.93 3.99
C GLU A 18 -4.26 8.12 2.46
N SER A 19 -3.40 8.95 1.87
CA SER A 19 -3.40 9.20 0.42
C SER A 19 -3.04 7.96 -0.41
N GLU A 20 -2.18 7.08 0.10
CA GLU A 20 -1.86 5.81 -0.57
C GLU A 20 -3.04 4.83 -0.51
N VAL A 21 -3.78 4.81 0.60
CA VAL A 21 -5.00 4.01 0.74
C VAL A 21 -6.07 4.49 -0.26
N GLU A 22 -6.29 5.80 -0.34
CA GLU A 22 -7.23 6.40 -1.29
C GLU A 22 -6.82 6.10 -2.74
N ALA A 23 -5.54 6.30 -3.10
CA ALA A 23 -5.04 6.02 -4.44
C ALA A 23 -5.16 4.54 -4.82
N ALA A 24 -4.89 3.63 -3.88
CA ALA A 24 -5.03 2.20 -4.09
C ALA A 24 -6.48 1.81 -4.37
N TRP A 25 -7.44 2.38 -3.64
CA TRP A 25 -8.86 2.12 -3.86
C TRP A 25 -9.33 2.65 -5.22
N THR A 26 -9.01 3.91 -5.55
CA THR A 26 -9.34 4.51 -6.84
C THR A 26 -8.80 3.69 -8.01
N THR A 27 -7.54 3.24 -7.93
CA THR A 27 -6.93 2.40 -8.96
C THR A 27 -7.73 1.10 -9.18
N VAL A 28 -8.18 0.47 -8.09
CA VAL A 28 -8.95 -0.79 -8.18
C VAL A 28 -10.37 -0.55 -8.70
N GLU A 29 -11.05 0.53 -8.30
CA GLU A 29 -12.34 0.92 -8.88
C GLU A 29 -12.24 1.10 -10.40
N GLU A 30 -11.24 1.84 -10.87
CA GLU A 30 -11.03 2.13 -12.29
C GLU A 30 -10.68 0.87 -13.10
N GLU A 31 -9.70 0.08 -12.63
CA GLU A 31 -9.21 -1.08 -13.38
C GLU A 31 -10.17 -2.28 -13.37
N ARG A 32 -10.97 -2.43 -12.31
CA ARG A 32 -11.91 -3.56 -12.16
C ARG A 32 -13.34 -3.21 -12.50
N SER A 33 -13.63 -1.95 -12.86
CA SER A 33 -14.97 -1.47 -13.18
C SER A 33 -15.99 -1.91 -12.11
N LEU A 34 -15.62 -1.70 -10.84
CA LEU A 34 -16.45 -2.11 -9.71
C LEU A 34 -17.79 -1.37 -9.72
N SER A 35 -18.83 -1.98 -9.14
CA SER A 35 -20.10 -1.30 -8.98
C SER A 35 -20.05 -0.25 -7.86
N ASP A 36 -20.96 0.72 -7.87
CA ASP A 36 -21.06 1.78 -6.84
C ASP A 36 -21.29 1.21 -5.41
N ASP A 37 -21.84 0.00 -5.35
CA ASP A 37 -22.06 -0.77 -4.13
C ASP A 37 -20.83 -1.56 -3.65
N ALA A 38 -19.73 -1.54 -4.41
CA ALA A 38 -18.49 -2.18 -4.00
C ALA A 38 -17.93 -1.53 -2.74
N ARG A 39 -17.34 -2.35 -1.89
CA ARG A 39 -16.72 -1.90 -0.64
C ARG A 39 -15.36 -2.53 -0.46
N ALA A 40 -14.38 -1.69 -0.13
CA ALA A 40 -13.10 -2.16 0.39
C ALA A 40 -13.31 -2.81 1.76
N ILE A 41 -12.86 -4.05 1.91
CA ILE A 41 -12.86 -4.80 3.17
C ILE A 41 -11.51 -4.65 3.87
N GLU A 42 -10.43 -4.67 3.10
CA GLU A 42 -9.06 -4.51 3.57
C GLU A 42 -8.25 -3.76 2.51
N ILE A 43 -7.49 -2.75 2.96
CA ILE A 43 -6.44 -2.12 2.18
C ILE A 43 -5.20 -2.10 3.06
N SER A 44 -4.16 -2.82 2.67
CA SER A 44 -2.94 -3.00 3.46
C SER A 44 -1.71 -2.88 2.59
N LEU A 45 -0.57 -2.55 3.19
CA LEU A 45 0.71 -2.57 2.50
C LEU A 45 0.98 -4.02 2.04
N ALA A 46 1.18 -4.21 0.75
CA ALA A 46 1.76 -5.45 0.25
C ALA A 46 3.25 -5.41 0.58
N GLU A 47 3.62 -6.13 1.64
CA GLU A 47 5.00 -6.13 2.13
C GLU A 47 5.97 -6.50 0.99
N PRO A 48 7.05 -5.73 0.80
CA PRO A 48 8.08 -6.04 -0.19
C PRO A 48 8.73 -7.39 0.11
N SER A 49 9.27 -8.03 -0.93
CA SER A 49 9.95 -9.31 -0.77
C SER A 49 11.20 -9.19 0.10
N VAL A 50 11.62 -10.32 0.69
CA VAL A 50 12.84 -10.40 1.50
C VAL A 50 14.07 -9.93 0.72
N GLU A 51 14.16 -10.26 -0.57
CA GLU A 51 15.24 -9.81 -1.45
C GLU A 51 15.25 -8.28 -1.60
N ALA A 52 14.09 -7.66 -1.76
CA ALA A 52 13.98 -6.23 -1.95
C ALA A 52 14.29 -5.46 -0.64
N LEU A 53 13.90 -6.01 0.51
CA LEU A 53 14.32 -5.52 1.83
C LEU A 53 15.84 -5.66 2.00
N SER A 54 16.44 -6.76 1.58
CA SER A 54 17.90 -6.95 1.63
C SER A 54 18.62 -5.89 0.79
N SER A 55 18.10 -5.55 -0.39
CA SER A 55 18.64 -4.47 -1.23
C SER A 55 18.52 -3.10 -0.57
N PHE A 56 17.39 -2.79 0.08
CA PHE A 56 17.24 -1.58 0.88
C PHE A 56 18.27 -1.50 2.00
N HIS A 57 18.51 -2.60 2.73
CA HIS A 57 19.48 -2.62 3.83
C HIS A 57 20.94 -2.51 3.34
N SER A 58 21.24 -3.05 2.15
CA SER A 58 22.60 -3.12 1.63
C SER A 58 23.05 -1.82 0.96
N ASP A 59 22.15 -1.19 0.20
CA ASP A 59 22.48 -0.07 -0.69
C ASP A 59 21.50 1.12 -0.57
N GLY A 60 20.43 0.98 0.23
CA GLY A 60 19.39 2.02 0.33
C GLY A 60 18.41 2.02 -0.84
N SER A 61 18.47 1.01 -1.71
CA SER A 61 17.54 0.84 -2.84
C SER A 61 16.10 0.68 -2.33
N LEU A 62 15.23 1.64 -2.66
CA LEU A 62 13.82 1.62 -2.23
C LEU A 62 12.99 0.70 -3.15
N PRO A 63 12.30 -0.32 -2.60
CA PRO A 63 11.42 -1.16 -3.39
C PRO A 63 10.16 -0.39 -3.81
N GLU A 64 9.51 -0.88 -4.87
CA GLU A 64 8.18 -0.39 -5.26
C GLU A 64 7.20 -0.61 -4.11
N ARG A 65 6.51 0.45 -3.69
CA ARG A 65 5.43 0.36 -2.71
C ARG A 65 4.16 -0.12 -3.39
N ARG A 66 3.57 -1.19 -2.87
CA ARG A 66 2.37 -1.82 -3.43
C ARG A 66 1.32 -1.95 -2.34
N ALA A 67 0.06 -1.83 -2.71
CA ALA A 67 -1.07 -2.07 -1.83
C ALA A 67 -1.77 -3.38 -2.20
N LYS A 68 -2.20 -4.13 -1.19
CA LYS A 68 -3.12 -5.25 -1.34
C LYS A 68 -4.51 -4.74 -0.99
N VAL A 69 -5.44 -4.90 -1.94
CA VAL A 69 -6.84 -4.50 -1.77
C VAL A 69 -7.72 -5.74 -1.83
N VAL A 70 -8.52 -5.95 -0.79
CA VAL A 70 -9.59 -6.94 -0.76
C VAL A 70 -10.91 -6.17 -0.83
N ALA A 71 -11.61 -6.32 -1.95
CA ALA A 71 -12.88 -5.68 -2.19
C ALA A 71 -14.00 -6.71 -2.25
N ARG A 72 -15.20 -6.32 -1.81
CA ARG A 72 -16.42 -7.08 -2.02
C ARG A 72 -17.35 -6.27 -2.90
N ASP A 73 -17.61 -6.81 -4.09
CA ASP A 73 -18.68 -6.38 -4.96
C ASP A 73 -19.87 -7.33 -4.75
N LYS A 74 -21.09 -6.79 -4.61
CA LYS A 74 -22.31 -7.60 -4.41
C LYS A 74 -23.02 -7.95 -5.71
N ASN A 75 -22.59 -7.36 -6.81
CA ASN A 75 -23.28 -7.36 -8.09
C ASN A 75 -22.45 -8.06 -9.18
N HIS A 76 -21.37 -8.74 -8.79
CA HIS A 76 -20.42 -9.47 -9.63
C HIS A 76 -20.05 -10.83 -9.02
#